data_AF-A0A8S2W0Q9-F1
#
_entry.id   AF-A0A8S2W0Q9-F1
#
_cell.length_a   1.000
_cell.length_b   1.000
_cell.length_c   1.000
_cell.angle_alpha   90.00
_cell.angle_beta   90.00
_cell.angle_gamma   90.00
#
_symmetry.space_group_name_H-M   'P 1'
#
loop_
_entity.id
_entity.type
_entity.pdbx_description
1 polymer ?
#
loop_
_entity_poly.entity_id
_entity_poly.type
_entity_poly.pdbx_seq_one_letter_code
_entity_poly.pdbx_strand_id
1 'polypeptide(L)'
;SKFSMSDSSPATLSTVTQWAKSGCDWERVYRYLFVYPNELFQVLDGRRWSIAHQIVYHGNVKLLKQILSLFTDNIDIRTESLDHKTLLDVATERKQECAEMYDYVKKLFQQDEFINAAKASNWSKVQAMLAKNSDLANLKPPYSPYFLIHYIVMNGDKKVLTDLQNRCSFNMNVRGNNETPLALAKRLKKTELSEILEPITDQPIPSQRPMVPDLIGSKVSTSQPNQIPSTTFSSLPIPSQKLIGFQRLLLDINNNGDFTVGNDTTTLNPAPSLSLPSEKHSFIEKVSSMVLNTDITDDKKLTNHN
;
A
#
# COMPACT_ATOMS: atom_id res chain seq x y z
N SER A 1 0.24 -30.49 27.50
CA SER A 1 1.36 -29.53 27.38
C SER A 1 0.81 -28.14 27.59
N LYS A 2 1.10 -27.49 28.73
CA LYS A 2 0.72 -26.09 28.98
C LYS A 2 1.73 -25.23 28.24
N PHE A 3 1.33 -24.59 27.14
CA PHE A 3 2.12 -23.51 26.55
C PHE A 3 2.14 -22.37 27.56
N SER A 4 3.19 -22.31 28.38
CA SER A 4 3.48 -21.15 29.18
C SER A 4 3.72 -20.00 28.21
N MET A 5 2.81 -19.03 28.20
CA MET A 5 3.09 -17.70 27.64
C MET A 5 4.09 -17.04 28.60
N SER A 6 5.35 -17.46 28.51
CA SER A 6 6.43 -16.74 29.16
C SER A 6 6.48 -15.34 28.58
N ASP A 7 6.63 -14.35 29.47
CA ASP A 7 6.80 -12.92 29.18
C ASP A 7 7.88 -12.69 28.12
N SER A 8 7.52 -12.82 26.84
CA SER A 8 8.41 -12.43 25.76
C SER A 8 8.41 -10.91 25.75
N SER A 9 9.48 -10.31 26.24
CA SER A 9 9.72 -8.88 26.12
C SER A 9 9.43 -8.45 24.67
N PRO A 10 8.80 -7.28 24.45
CA PRO A 10 8.47 -6.84 23.10
C PRO A 10 9.74 -6.83 22.25
N ALA A 11 9.64 -7.35 21.03
CA ALA A 11 10.76 -7.35 20.11
C ALA A 11 11.22 -5.91 19.88
N THR A 12 12.54 -5.69 19.80
CA THR A 12 13.11 -4.39 19.46
C THR A 12 13.36 -4.30 17.95
N LEU A 13 13.49 -3.09 17.40
CA LEU A 13 13.85 -2.87 16.00
C LEU A 13 15.15 -3.61 15.60
N SER A 14 16.13 -3.67 16.50
CA SER A 14 17.38 -4.42 16.27
C SER A 14 17.14 -5.91 16.09
N THR A 15 16.32 -6.51 16.95
CA THR A 15 15.92 -7.92 16.85
C THR A 15 15.16 -8.20 15.55
N VAL A 16 14.22 -7.32 15.19
CA VAL A 16 13.41 -7.49 13.98
C VAL A 16 14.23 -7.31 12.71
N THR A 17 15.17 -6.35 12.70
CA THR A 17 16.13 -6.17 11.62
C THR A 17 17.00 -7.41 11.44
N GLN A 18 17.38 -8.07 12.54
CA GLN A 18 18.14 -9.32 12.49
C GLN A 18 17.30 -10.48 11.90
N TRP A 19 16.00 -10.56 12.23
CA TRP A 19 15.07 -11.51 11.60
C TRP A 19 14.88 -11.25 10.10
N ALA A 20 14.72 -9.99 9.71
CA ALA A 20 14.61 -9.61 8.30
C ALA A 20 15.90 -9.94 7.53
N LYS A 21 17.07 -9.70 8.15
CA LYS A 21 18.37 -10.05 7.56
C LYS A 21 18.53 -11.55 7.33
N SER A 22 18.10 -12.40 8.27
CA SER A 22 18.20 -13.86 8.09
C SER A 22 17.25 -14.40 7.03
N GLY A 23 16.15 -13.69 6.76
CA GLY A 23 15.14 -14.09 5.79
C GLY A 23 14.26 -15.27 6.24
N CYS A 24 14.29 -15.63 7.53
CA CYS A 24 13.62 -16.84 8.04
C CYS A 24 12.29 -16.57 8.79
N ASP A 25 12.08 -15.38 9.36
CA ASP A 25 10.97 -15.10 10.29
C ASP A 25 10.06 -13.96 9.82
N TRP A 26 9.63 -13.99 8.56
CA TRP A 26 8.81 -12.94 7.94
C TRP A 26 7.49 -12.65 8.66
N GLU A 27 6.87 -13.67 9.25
CA GLU A 27 5.64 -13.52 10.05
C GLU A 27 5.88 -12.63 11.29
N ARG A 28 7.04 -12.77 11.95
CA ARG A 28 7.39 -11.93 13.10
C ARG A 28 7.72 -10.50 12.67
N VAL A 29 8.41 -10.35 11.54
CA VAL A 29 8.68 -9.04 10.92
C VAL A 29 7.36 -8.33 10.58
N TYR A 30 6.41 -9.02 9.95
CA TYR A 30 5.09 -8.49 9.63
C TYR A 30 4.35 -8.03 10.89
N ARG A 31 4.24 -8.89 11.91
CA ARG A 31 3.55 -8.55 13.16
C ARG A 31 4.15 -7.34 13.86
N TYR A 32 5.48 -7.22 13.83
CA TYR A 32 6.16 -6.07 14.38
C TYR A 32 5.83 -4.78 13.61
N LEU A 33 5.95 -4.81 12.28
CA LEU A 33 5.66 -3.66 11.42
C LEU A 33 4.18 -3.31 11.35
N PHE A 34 3.29 -4.24 11.70
CA PHE A 34 1.87 -3.94 11.91
C PHE A 34 1.65 -2.96 13.06
N VAL A 35 2.47 -3.05 14.12
CA VAL A 35 2.42 -2.13 15.26
C VAL A 35 3.28 -0.89 15.02
N TYR A 36 4.42 -1.04 14.34
CA TYR A 36 5.40 0.02 14.11
C TYR A 36 5.73 0.21 12.61
N PRO A 37 4.76 0.63 11.76
CA PRO A 37 4.96 0.70 10.32
C PRO A 37 6.07 1.69 9.94
N ASN A 38 6.20 2.81 10.67
CA ASN A 38 7.20 3.85 10.39
C ASN A 38 8.66 3.36 10.48
N GLU A 39 8.92 2.22 11.11
CA GLU A 39 10.27 1.65 11.22
C GLU A 39 10.70 0.83 9.99
N LEU A 40 9.80 0.62 9.02
CA LEU A 40 10.09 -0.14 7.80
C LEU A 40 11.33 0.40 7.04
N PHE A 41 11.44 1.72 6.94
CA PHE A 41 12.51 2.42 6.22
C PHE A 41 13.65 2.89 7.13
N GLN A 42 13.53 2.74 8.45
CA GLN A 42 14.55 3.18 9.39
C GLN A 42 15.82 2.32 9.26
N VAL A 43 16.96 2.99 9.08
CA VAL A 43 18.29 2.35 9.09
C VAL A 43 18.87 2.52 10.50
N LEU A 44 19.14 1.40 11.17
CA LEU A 44 19.77 1.39 12.49
C LEU A 44 21.26 1.75 12.41
N ASP A 45 21.79 2.36 13.46
CA ASP A 45 23.23 2.65 13.59
C ASP A 45 24.07 1.37 13.40
N GLY A 46 25.12 1.48 12.57
CA GLY A 46 25.99 0.36 12.23
C GLY A 46 25.35 -0.71 11.33
N ARG A 47 24.11 -0.52 10.86
CA ARG A 47 23.49 -1.39 9.86
C ARG A 47 23.54 -0.72 8.49
N ARG A 48 23.81 -1.54 7.48
CA ARG A 48 23.82 -1.09 6.08
C ARG A 48 22.41 -0.79 5.56
N TRP A 49 21.45 -1.64 5.89
CA TRP A 49 20.13 -1.72 5.25
C TRP A 49 19.00 -1.69 6.28
N SER A 50 17.90 -0.99 5.95
CA SER A 50 16.63 -1.05 6.70
C SER A 50 15.89 -2.37 6.46
N ILE A 51 14.77 -2.58 7.16
CA ILE A 51 13.93 -3.77 6.97
C ILE A 51 13.39 -3.85 5.53
N ALA A 52 12.99 -2.71 4.93
CA ALA A 52 12.51 -2.67 3.55
C ALA A 52 13.55 -3.20 2.54
N HIS A 53 14.81 -2.77 2.70
CA HIS A 53 15.92 -3.23 1.87
C HIS A 53 16.14 -4.75 2.02
N GLN A 54 16.03 -5.30 3.24
CA GLN A 54 16.14 -6.74 3.47
C GLN A 54 15.00 -7.52 2.79
N ILE A 55 13.76 -7.02 2.87
CA ILE A 55 12.60 -7.66 2.20
C ILE A 55 12.82 -7.71 0.68
N VAL A 56 13.31 -6.62 0.09
CA VAL A 56 13.63 -6.54 -1.34
C VAL A 56 14.78 -7.48 -1.70
N TYR A 57 15.85 -7.50 -0.92
CA TYR A 57 17.01 -8.37 -1.14
C TYR A 57 16.64 -9.86 -1.18
N HIS A 58 15.73 -10.27 -0.28
CA HIS A 58 15.21 -11.64 -0.19
C HIS A 58 14.05 -11.93 -1.15
N GLY A 59 13.59 -10.95 -1.93
CA GLY A 59 12.58 -11.16 -2.97
C GLY A 59 11.16 -11.44 -2.46
N ASN A 60 10.81 -11.09 -1.22
CA ASN A 60 9.48 -11.37 -0.66
C ASN A 60 8.43 -10.31 -1.08
N VAL A 61 7.95 -10.41 -2.32
CA VAL A 61 7.02 -9.44 -2.94
C VAL A 61 5.70 -9.36 -2.18
N LYS A 62 5.16 -10.50 -1.76
CA LYS A 62 3.89 -10.57 -1.03
C LYS A 62 3.97 -9.78 0.29
N LEU A 63 5.04 -9.98 1.06
CA LEU A 63 5.25 -9.26 2.31
C LEU A 63 5.41 -7.75 2.08
N LEU A 64 6.18 -7.34 1.07
CA LEU A 64 6.36 -5.93 0.77
C LEU A 64 5.02 -5.26 0.42
N LYS A 65 4.19 -5.90 -0.43
CA LYS A 65 2.83 -5.42 -0.74
C LYS A 65 1.98 -5.28 0.52
N GLN A 66 2.00 -6.30 1.37
CA GLN A 66 1.23 -6.34 2.63
C GLN A 66 1.63 -5.23 3.60
N ILE A 67 2.92 -4.97 3.77
CA ILE A 67 3.37 -3.93 4.71
C ILE A 67 3.12 -2.54 4.12
N LEU A 68 3.40 -2.32 2.83
CA LEU A 68 3.17 -1.02 2.20
C LEU A 68 1.70 -0.60 2.25
N SER A 69 0.76 -1.54 2.26
CA SER A 69 -0.66 -1.24 2.36
C SER A 69 -1.13 -0.89 3.78
N LEU A 70 -0.27 -1.04 4.80
CA LEU A 70 -0.54 -0.58 6.17
C LEU A 70 -0.36 0.94 6.33
N PHE A 71 0.36 1.58 5.41
CA PHE A 71 0.58 3.01 5.46
C PHE A 71 -0.58 3.75 4.81
N THR A 72 -0.95 4.85 5.45
CA THR A 72 -2.03 5.71 4.98
C THR A 72 -1.53 6.86 4.12
N ASP A 73 -0.30 7.35 4.37
CA ASP A 73 0.38 8.39 3.59
C ASP A 73 1.86 8.52 4.02
N ASN A 74 2.65 9.35 3.32
CA ASN A 74 4.01 9.79 3.71
C ASN A 74 5.10 8.72 3.79
N ILE A 75 5.05 7.71 2.92
CA ILE A 75 6.22 6.88 2.68
C ILE A 75 7.14 7.56 1.67
N ASP A 76 8.43 7.61 1.99
CA ASP A 76 9.49 7.84 1.00
C ASP A 76 10.16 6.52 0.61
N ILE A 77 9.70 5.92 -0.48
CA ILE A 77 10.29 4.67 -1.00
C ILE A 77 11.70 4.88 -1.59
N ARG A 78 12.14 6.13 -1.73
CA ARG A 78 13.48 6.51 -2.20
C ARG A 78 14.47 6.69 -1.05
N THR A 79 14.03 6.45 0.19
CA THR A 79 14.92 6.42 1.36
C THR A 79 16.15 5.55 1.04
N GLU A 80 17.32 6.18 1.10
CA GLU A 80 18.59 5.52 0.87
C GLU A 80 19.02 4.74 2.11
N SER A 81 19.69 3.62 1.86
CA SER A 81 20.47 2.90 2.85
C SER A 81 21.76 3.65 3.23
N LEU A 82 22.51 3.11 4.20
CA LEU A 82 23.81 3.70 4.59
C LEU A 82 24.85 3.67 3.46
N ASP A 83 24.69 2.76 2.50
CA ASP A 83 25.52 2.68 1.30
C ASP A 83 24.92 3.37 0.07
N HIS A 84 24.03 4.35 0.27
CA HIS A 84 23.41 5.16 -0.79
C HIS A 84 22.64 4.35 -1.83
N LYS A 85 22.03 3.23 -1.42
CA LYS A 85 21.18 2.43 -2.28
C LYS A 85 19.73 2.63 -1.92
N THR A 86 18.90 2.79 -2.93
CA THR A 86 17.45 2.72 -2.80
C THR A 86 16.97 1.27 -2.88
N LEU A 87 15.68 1.06 -2.63
CA LEU A 87 15.05 -0.24 -2.89
C LEU A 87 15.20 -0.68 -4.36
N LEU A 88 15.14 0.25 -5.32
CA LEU A 88 15.28 -0.07 -6.74
C LEU A 88 16.71 -0.52 -7.07
N ASP A 89 17.73 0.06 -6.43
CA ASP A 89 19.12 -0.35 -6.62
C ASP A 89 19.34 -1.78 -6.12
N VAL A 90 18.88 -2.08 -4.90
CA VAL A 90 18.95 -3.44 -4.34
C VAL A 90 18.19 -4.45 -5.20
N ALA A 91 16.99 -4.09 -5.70
CA ALA A 91 16.22 -4.96 -6.57
C ALA A 91 16.91 -5.18 -7.94
N THR A 92 17.60 -4.16 -8.45
CA THR A 92 18.36 -4.24 -9.71
C THR A 92 19.56 -5.17 -9.58
N GLU A 93 20.30 -5.09 -8.48
CA GLU A 93 21.42 -5.99 -8.19
C GLU A 93 20.99 -7.46 -8.10
N ARG A 94 19.77 -7.70 -7.61
CA ARG A 94 19.18 -9.03 -7.41
C ARG A 94 18.26 -9.45 -8.56
N LYS A 95 18.28 -8.76 -9.70
CA LYS A 95 17.32 -8.98 -10.78
C LYS A 95 17.39 -10.40 -11.35
N GLN A 96 18.55 -11.04 -11.35
CA GLN A 96 18.73 -12.40 -11.87
C GLN A 96 18.08 -13.44 -10.96
N GLU A 97 18.17 -13.28 -9.63
CA GLU A 97 17.63 -14.22 -8.66
C GLU A 97 16.18 -13.90 -8.25
N CYS A 98 15.77 -12.64 -8.38
CA CYS A 98 14.50 -12.12 -7.87
C CYS A 98 13.80 -11.22 -8.90
N ALA A 99 13.63 -11.70 -10.13
CA ALA A 99 13.05 -10.93 -11.25
C ALA A 99 11.66 -10.33 -10.92
N GLU A 100 10.80 -11.09 -10.24
CA GLU A 100 9.47 -10.62 -9.82
C GLU A 100 9.56 -9.39 -8.88
N MET A 101 10.51 -9.43 -7.93
CA MET A 101 10.75 -8.30 -7.01
C MET A 101 11.27 -7.08 -7.76
N TYR A 102 12.20 -7.27 -8.71
CA TYR A 102 12.67 -6.18 -9.55
C TYR A 102 11.52 -5.52 -10.33
N ASP A 103 10.70 -6.31 -11.02
CA ASP A 103 9.57 -5.77 -11.80
C ASP A 103 8.56 -5.06 -10.89
N TYR A 104 8.29 -5.61 -9.71
CA TYR A 104 7.40 -4.99 -8.73
C TYR A 104 7.95 -3.64 -8.21
N VAL A 105 9.21 -3.60 -7.74
CA VAL A 105 9.82 -2.37 -7.20
C VAL A 105 9.98 -1.32 -8.30
N LYS A 106 10.37 -1.71 -9.52
CA LYS A 106 10.42 -0.80 -10.67
C LYS A 106 9.07 -0.17 -10.96
N LYS A 107 8.00 -0.98 -10.99
CA LYS A 107 6.63 -0.49 -11.18
C LYS A 107 6.21 0.43 -10.03
N LEU A 108 6.56 0.09 -8.80
CA LEU A 108 6.28 0.91 -7.62
C LEU A 108 6.92 2.31 -7.71
N PHE A 109 8.19 2.40 -8.12
CA PHE A 109 8.88 3.68 -8.33
C PHE A 109 8.26 4.52 -9.45
N GLN A 110 7.82 3.88 -10.53
CA GLN A 110 7.10 4.57 -11.61
C GLN A 110 5.75 5.12 -11.14
N GLN A 111 5.00 4.33 -10.36
CA GLN A 111 3.72 4.76 -9.79
C GLN A 111 3.90 5.90 -8.79
N ASP A 112 4.93 5.84 -7.93
CA ASP A 112 5.27 6.91 -7.00
C ASP A 112 5.58 8.22 -7.72
N GLU A 113 6.48 8.19 -8.70
CA GLU A 113 6.84 9.36 -9.50
C GLU A 113 5.62 9.95 -10.22
N PHE A 114 4.76 9.09 -10.74
CA PHE A 114 3.53 9.48 -11.42
C PHE A 114 2.55 10.21 -10.50
N ILE A 115 2.30 9.64 -9.32
CA ILE A 115 1.41 10.25 -8.33
C ILE A 115 2.01 11.52 -7.75
N ASN A 116 3.32 11.59 -7.51
CA ASN A 116 3.99 12.80 -7.06
C ASN A 116 3.93 13.93 -8.10
N ALA A 117 4.04 13.61 -9.39
CA ALA A 117 3.82 14.58 -10.47
C ALA A 117 2.38 15.14 -10.46
N ALA A 118 1.38 14.28 -10.23
CA ALA A 118 -0.02 14.69 -10.12
C ALA A 118 -0.31 15.53 -8.85
N LYS A 119 0.30 15.16 -7.71
CA LYS A 119 0.26 15.95 -6.47
C LYS A 119 0.80 17.36 -6.68
N ALA A 120 1.90 17.47 -7.44
CA ALA A 120 2.53 18.74 -7.79
C ALA A 120 1.87 19.49 -8.97
N SER A 121 0.74 19.01 -9.50
CA SER A 121 0.07 19.56 -10.70
C SER A 121 0.97 19.65 -11.95
N ASN A 122 2.02 18.81 -12.04
CA ASN A 122 2.89 18.76 -13.20
C ASN A 122 2.26 17.91 -14.32
N TRP A 123 1.18 18.42 -14.90
CA TRP A 123 0.36 17.69 -15.88
C TRP A 123 1.12 17.32 -17.15
N SER A 124 2.09 18.14 -17.57
CA SER A 124 2.97 17.81 -18.70
C SER A 124 3.80 16.55 -18.43
N LYS A 125 4.33 16.39 -17.22
CA LYS A 125 5.04 15.17 -16.82
C LYS A 125 4.08 13.97 -16.73
N VAL A 126 2.89 14.15 -16.15
CA VAL A 126 1.83 13.12 -16.10
C VAL A 126 1.47 12.63 -17.51
N GLN A 127 1.23 13.54 -18.45
CA GLN A 127 0.95 13.23 -19.85
C GLN A 127 2.11 12.48 -20.52
N ALA A 128 3.35 12.93 -20.31
CA ALA A 128 4.53 12.25 -20.86
C ALA A 128 4.70 10.83 -20.30
N MET A 129 4.34 10.58 -19.04
CA MET A 129 4.35 9.24 -18.44
C MET A 129 3.23 8.36 -18.99
N LEU A 130 2.01 8.90 -19.15
CA LEU A 130 0.88 8.17 -19.75
C LEU A 130 1.10 7.82 -21.22
N ALA A 131 1.77 8.70 -21.98
CA ALA A 131 2.14 8.42 -23.37
C ALA A 131 3.12 7.23 -23.50
N LYS A 132 3.96 7.02 -22.48
CA LYS A 132 4.88 5.86 -22.42
C LYS A 132 4.20 4.62 -21.87
N ASN A 133 3.25 4.78 -20.94
CA ASN A 133 2.54 3.70 -20.29
C ASN A 133 1.13 4.15 -19.85
N SER A 134 0.13 3.84 -20.67
CA SER A 134 -1.27 4.20 -20.40
C SER A 134 -1.88 3.48 -19.20
N ASP A 135 -1.34 2.31 -18.82
CA ASP A 135 -1.89 1.51 -17.73
C ASP A 135 -1.74 2.21 -16.37
N LEU A 136 -0.82 3.18 -16.25
CA LEU A 136 -0.64 3.98 -15.05
C LEU A 136 -1.91 4.75 -14.64
N ALA A 137 -2.81 5.06 -15.58
CA ALA A 137 -4.01 5.86 -15.32
C ALA A 137 -4.93 5.27 -14.23
N ASN A 138 -5.02 3.93 -14.18
CA ASN A 138 -5.90 3.20 -13.26
C ASN A 138 -5.12 2.45 -12.16
N LEU A 139 -3.85 2.77 -11.98
CA LEU A 139 -3.01 2.18 -10.95
C LEU A 139 -2.75 3.19 -9.85
N LYS A 140 -2.59 2.70 -8.62
CA LYS A 140 -2.08 3.48 -7.50
C LYS A 140 -1.02 2.68 -6.74
N PRO A 141 -0.01 3.34 -6.15
CA PRO A 141 0.84 2.71 -5.15
C PRO A 141 -0.01 2.15 -3.98
N PRO A 142 0.39 1.04 -3.34
CA PRO A 142 -0.36 0.46 -2.21
C PRO A 142 -0.61 1.43 -1.07
N TYR A 143 0.37 2.30 -0.77
CA TYR A 143 0.32 3.33 0.27
C TYR A 143 -0.35 4.64 -0.17
N SER A 144 -0.76 4.76 -1.44
CA SER A 144 -1.48 5.96 -1.90
C SER A 144 -2.96 5.84 -1.56
N PRO A 145 -3.56 6.85 -0.92
CA PRO A 145 -5.00 6.86 -0.63
C PRO A 145 -5.84 7.02 -1.89
N TYR A 146 -5.27 7.57 -2.96
CA TYR A 146 -5.99 8.06 -4.13
C TYR A 146 -5.37 7.56 -5.44
N PHE A 147 -6.21 7.43 -6.48
CA PHE A 147 -5.80 7.19 -7.87
C PHE A 147 -5.53 8.53 -8.57
N LEU A 148 -4.96 8.49 -9.79
CA LEU A 148 -4.72 9.69 -10.59
C LEU A 148 -5.97 10.57 -10.72
N ILE A 149 -7.12 9.96 -11.00
CA ILE A 149 -8.38 10.69 -11.21
C ILE A 149 -8.78 11.53 -10.00
N HIS A 150 -8.55 11.03 -8.78
CA HIS A 150 -8.76 11.79 -7.56
C HIS A 150 -7.80 12.98 -7.46
N TYR A 151 -6.54 12.84 -7.86
CA TYR A 151 -5.58 13.95 -7.90
C TYR A 151 -5.91 14.98 -8.97
N ILE A 152 -6.45 14.58 -10.13
CA ILE A 152 -7.01 15.51 -11.12
C ILE A 152 -8.16 16.30 -10.49
N VAL A 153 -9.04 15.64 -9.74
CA VAL A 153 -10.12 16.34 -9.03
C VAL A 153 -9.57 17.28 -7.96
N MET A 154 -8.58 16.89 -7.16
CA MET A 154 -8.02 17.76 -6.11
C MET A 154 -7.28 18.96 -6.69
N ASN A 155 -6.40 18.73 -7.67
CA ASN A 155 -5.38 19.69 -8.06
C ASN A 155 -5.55 20.25 -9.48
N GLY A 156 -6.30 19.54 -10.34
CA GLY A 156 -6.52 19.91 -11.72
C GLY A 156 -7.76 20.78 -11.95
N ASP A 157 -8.03 21.02 -13.23
CA ASP A 157 -9.17 21.74 -13.74
C ASP A 157 -9.92 20.92 -14.81
N LYS A 158 -11.03 21.48 -15.32
CA LYS A 158 -11.85 20.88 -16.37
C LYS A 158 -11.03 20.51 -17.61
N LYS A 159 -10.11 21.38 -18.03
CA LYS A 159 -9.30 21.18 -19.23
C LYS A 159 -8.36 19.97 -19.07
N VAL A 160 -7.73 19.82 -17.92
CA VAL A 160 -6.86 18.68 -17.60
C VAL A 160 -7.66 17.38 -17.61
N LEU A 161 -8.83 17.35 -16.97
CA LEU A 161 -9.68 16.15 -16.96
C LEU A 161 -10.09 15.75 -18.39
N THR A 162 -10.62 16.69 -19.17
CA THR A 162 -11.05 16.43 -20.55
C THR A 162 -9.90 15.99 -21.45
N ASP A 163 -8.74 16.66 -21.38
CA ASP A 163 -7.57 16.26 -22.18
C ASP A 163 -7.09 14.85 -21.84
N LEU A 164 -6.99 14.52 -20.55
CA LEU A 164 -6.55 13.18 -20.14
C LEU A 164 -7.58 12.11 -20.47
N GLN A 165 -8.88 12.40 -20.32
CA GLN A 165 -9.95 11.46 -20.68
C GLN A 165 -9.96 11.13 -22.18
N ASN A 166 -9.61 12.09 -23.03
CA ASN A 166 -9.48 11.86 -24.47
C ASN A 166 -8.27 11.00 -24.84
N ARG A 167 -7.28 10.87 -23.94
CA ARG A 167 -6.05 10.11 -24.17
C ARG A 167 -6.04 8.75 -23.49
N CYS A 168 -6.80 8.59 -22.41
CA CYS A 168 -6.73 7.42 -21.54
C CYS A 168 -8.11 7.00 -21.04
N SER A 169 -8.33 5.68 -20.97
CA SER A 169 -9.54 5.11 -20.37
C SER A 169 -9.42 5.11 -18.85
N PHE A 170 -10.12 6.02 -18.17
CA PHE A 170 -10.22 6.03 -16.71
C PHE A 170 -11.38 5.17 -16.22
N ASN A 171 -11.14 4.42 -15.15
CA ASN A 171 -12.22 3.89 -14.33
C ASN A 171 -12.69 5.00 -13.37
N MET A 172 -13.77 5.70 -13.72
CA MET A 172 -14.31 6.81 -12.92
C MET A 172 -14.97 6.36 -11.60
N ASN A 173 -15.19 5.05 -11.42
CA ASN A 173 -15.85 4.48 -10.26
C ASN A 173 -14.87 3.96 -9.19
N VAL A 174 -13.56 4.15 -9.38
CA VAL A 174 -12.57 3.74 -8.38
C VAL A 174 -12.78 4.49 -7.06
N ARG A 175 -12.63 3.80 -5.94
CA ARG A 175 -12.73 4.41 -4.61
C ARG A 175 -11.34 4.61 -4.05
N GLY A 176 -11.01 5.85 -3.71
CA GLY A 176 -9.79 6.22 -2.99
C GLY A 176 -10.21 6.79 -1.64
N ASN A 177 -9.63 6.30 -0.55
CA ASN A 177 -10.04 6.64 0.81
C ASN A 177 -11.58 6.59 1.01
N ASN A 178 -12.22 5.51 0.53
CA ASN A 178 -13.67 5.29 0.54
C ASN A 178 -14.53 6.31 -0.25
N GLU A 179 -13.93 7.19 -1.05
CA GLU A 179 -14.62 8.23 -1.83
C GLU A 179 -14.40 8.03 -3.34
N THR A 180 -15.44 8.25 -4.16
CA THR A 180 -15.30 8.27 -5.63
C THR A 180 -14.83 9.65 -6.09
N PRO A 181 -14.26 9.79 -7.31
CA PRO A 181 -13.89 11.09 -7.86
C PRO A 181 -15.05 12.09 -7.92
N LEU A 182 -16.27 11.63 -8.23
CA LEU A 182 -17.47 12.48 -8.23
C LEU A 182 -17.80 13.00 -6.83
N ALA A 183 -17.80 12.12 -5.82
CA ALA A 183 -18.07 12.52 -4.44
C ALA A 183 -17.02 13.54 -3.95
N LEU A 184 -15.74 13.29 -4.27
CA LEU A 184 -14.64 14.20 -3.99
C LEU A 184 -14.83 15.57 -4.67
N ALA A 185 -15.25 15.60 -5.94
CA ALA A 185 -15.50 16.84 -6.67
C ALA A 185 -16.64 17.66 -6.04
N LYS A 186 -17.74 17.00 -5.67
CA LYS A 186 -18.88 17.63 -4.97
C LYS A 186 -18.46 18.19 -3.61
N ARG A 187 -17.69 17.43 -2.83
CA ARG A 187 -17.17 17.86 -1.52
C ARG A 187 -16.24 19.07 -1.62
N LEU A 188 -15.38 19.10 -2.64
CA LEU A 188 -14.49 20.23 -2.92
C LEU A 188 -15.17 21.40 -3.66
N LYS A 189 -16.49 21.30 -3.93
CA LYS A 189 -17.29 22.30 -4.66
C LYS A 189 -16.73 22.61 -6.06
N LYS A 190 -16.11 21.64 -6.73
CA LYS A 190 -15.66 21.76 -8.12
C LYS A 190 -16.81 21.39 -9.06
N THR A 191 -17.73 22.34 -9.27
CA THR A 191 -18.94 22.15 -10.08
C THR A 191 -18.64 21.69 -11.50
N GLU A 192 -17.71 22.34 -12.19
CA GLU A 192 -17.33 22.00 -13.56
C GLU A 192 -16.82 20.56 -13.72
N LEU A 193 -16.08 20.05 -12.74
CA LEU A 193 -15.61 18.66 -12.74
C LEU A 193 -16.74 17.70 -12.38
N SER A 194 -17.63 18.10 -11.48
CA SER A 194 -18.78 17.28 -11.08
C SER A 194 -19.73 17.07 -12.25
N GLU A 195 -20.00 18.11 -13.05
CA GLU A 195 -20.81 18.04 -14.28
C GLU A 195 -20.25 17.05 -15.30
N ILE A 196 -18.91 16.92 -15.40
CA ILE A 196 -18.27 15.96 -16.30
C ILE A 196 -18.35 14.54 -15.75
N LEU A 197 -18.19 14.37 -14.43
CA LEU A 197 -18.11 13.06 -13.78
C LEU A 197 -19.49 12.42 -13.53
N GLU A 198 -20.55 13.22 -13.36
CA GLU A 198 -21.90 12.76 -13.03
C GLU A 198 -22.50 11.84 -14.12
N PRO A 199 -22.50 12.21 -15.42
CA PRO A 199 -23.04 11.34 -16.48
C PRO A 199 -22.32 9.99 -16.62
N ILE A 200 -21.07 9.91 -16.16
CA ILE A 200 -20.23 8.72 -16.27
C ILE A 200 -20.46 7.78 -15.07
N THR A 201 -20.75 8.34 -13.90
CA THR A 201 -20.90 7.59 -12.64
C THR A 201 -22.29 6.97 -12.51
N ASP A 202 -23.32 7.62 -13.06
CA ASP A 202 -24.72 7.17 -12.95
C ASP A 202 -25.09 6.04 -13.92
N GLN A 203 -24.15 5.55 -14.73
CA GLN A 203 -24.39 4.35 -15.52
C GLN A 203 -24.48 3.16 -14.55
N PRO A 204 -25.65 2.52 -14.41
CA PRO A 204 -25.78 1.36 -13.55
C PRO A 204 -24.73 0.35 -14.02
N ILE A 205 -23.83 -0.04 -13.11
CA ILE A 205 -22.87 -1.12 -13.38
C ILE A 205 -23.73 -2.24 -13.96
N PRO A 206 -23.53 -2.63 -15.24
CA PRO A 206 -24.40 -3.60 -15.87
C PRO A 206 -24.41 -4.80 -14.95
N SER A 207 -25.54 -5.02 -14.26
CA SER A 207 -25.67 -6.10 -13.28
C SER A 207 -25.17 -7.32 -14.00
N GLN A 208 -24.03 -7.86 -13.56
CA GLN A 208 -23.53 -9.11 -14.08
C GLN A 208 -24.70 -10.07 -13.89
N ARG A 209 -25.43 -10.35 -14.99
CA ARG A 209 -26.56 -11.26 -14.93
C ARG A 209 -25.99 -12.51 -14.30
N PRO A 210 -26.54 -13.01 -13.19
CA PRO A 210 -26.12 -14.29 -12.67
C PRO A 210 -26.17 -15.25 -13.86
N MET A 211 -25.01 -15.79 -14.24
CA MET A 211 -24.96 -16.85 -15.23
C MET A 211 -25.78 -17.98 -14.63
N VAL A 212 -27.03 -18.07 -15.06
CA VAL A 212 -27.84 -19.25 -14.81
C VAL A 212 -27.04 -20.38 -15.48
N PRO A 213 -26.66 -21.44 -14.76
CA PRO A 213 -26.03 -22.58 -15.39
C PRO A 213 -27.06 -23.13 -16.38
N ASP A 214 -26.78 -22.98 -17.66
CA ASP A 214 -27.50 -23.69 -18.70
C ASP A 214 -27.26 -25.19 -18.45
N LEU A 215 -28.25 -25.82 -17.82
CA LEU A 215 -28.39 -27.26 -17.68
C LEU A 215 -28.69 -27.85 -19.07
N ILE A 216 -27.69 -27.84 -19.95
CA ILE A 216 -27.73 -28.61 -21.19
C ILE A 216 -27.24 -30.01 -20.84
N GLY A 217 -28.22 -30.89 -20.62
CA GLY A 217 -28.01 -32.33 -20.57
C GLY A 217 -27.39 -32.83 -21.87
N SER A 218 -26.14 -33.27 -21.79
CA SER A 218 -25.50 -34.08 -22.83
C SER A 218 -25.21 -35.46 -22.24
N LYS A 219 -26.01 -36.44 -22.66
CA LYS A 219 -25.70 -37.86 -22.52
C LYS A 219 -24.47 -38.16 -23.38
N VAL A 220 -23.36 -38.55 -22.75
CA VAL A 220 -22.26 -39.24 -23.43
C VAL A 220 -21.92 -40.49 -22.63
N SER A 221 -22.29 -41.64 -23.20
CA SER A 221 -21.77 -42.96 -22.86
C SER A 221 -20.36 -43.10 -23.44
N THR A 222 -19.34 -43.44 -22.64
CA THR A 222 -18.36 -44.50 -22.97
C THR A 222 -17.37 -44.78 -21.82
N SER A 223 -17.39 -46.04 -21.36
CA SER A 223 -16.27 -46.91 -20.96
C SER A 223 -15.04 -46.35 -20.20
N GLN A 224 -14.93 -46.75 -18.93
CA GLN A 224 -13.69 -47.13 -18.23
C GLN A 224 -13.08 -48.44 -18.81
N PRO A 225 -11.85 -48.90 -18.48
CA PRO A 225 -11.03 -48.59 -17.29
C PRO A 225 -9.50 -48.42 -17.50
N ASN A 226 -8.83 -47.74 -16.56
CA ASN A 226 -7.58 -48.23 -15.96
C ASN A 226 -7.21 -47.38 -14.74
N GLN A 227 -7.29 -47.99 -13.56
CA GLN A 227 -6.87 -47.39 -12.28
C GLN A 227 -5.52 -47.98 -11.87
N ILE A 228 -4.56 -47.09 -11.60
CA ILE A 228 -3.30 -47.34 -10.90
C ILE A 228 -3.51 -46.89 -9.44
N PRO A 229 -3.01 -47.63 -8.43
CA PRO A 229 -3.36 -47.38 -7.03
C PRO A 229 -2.69 -46.11 -6.49
N SER A 230 -3.49 -45.24 -5.89
CA SER A 230 -3.06 -44.06 -5.13
C SER A 230 -2.89 -44.43 -3.65
N THR A 231 -1.74 -44.09 -3.10
CA THR A 231 -1.35 -44.25 -1.71
C THR A 231 -2.15 -43.32 -0.80
N THR A 232 -2.80 -43.90 0.21
CA THR A 232 -3.60 -43.23 1.24
C THR A 232 -2.69 -42.53 2.25
N PHE A 233 -2.80 -41.20 2.37
CA PHE A 233 -2.33 -40.48 3.56
C PHE A 233 -3.51 -40.21 4.49
N SER A 234 -3.47 -40.83 5.67
CA SER A 234 -4.43 -40.66 6.75
C SER A 234 -4.28 -39.28 7.39
N SER A 235 -5.28 -38.43 7.23
CA SER A 235 -5.45 -37.18 7.99
C SER A 235 -6.02 -37.48 9.38
N LEU A 236 -5.25 -37.16 10.41
CA LEU A 236 -5.66 -37.19 11.83
C LEU A 236 -6.62 -36.02 12.16
N PRO A 237 -7.50 -36.18 13.17
CA PRO A 237 -8.44 -35.14 13.58
C PRO A 237 -7.73 -34.04 14.39
N ILE A 238 -7.92 -32.79 13.97
CA ILE A 238 -7.49 -31.60 14.73
C ILE A 238 -8.57 -31.28 15.77
N PRO A 239 -8.24 -31.22 17.07
CA PRO A 239 -9.20 -30.87 18.11
C PRO A 239 -9.50 -29.36 18.06
N SER A 240 -10.79 -29.04 17.97
CA SER A 240 -11.35 -27.70 18.13
C SER A 240 -10.98 -27.13 19.50
N GLN A 241 -10.23 -26.03 19.51
CA GLN A 241 -10.04 -25.20 20.70
C GLN A 241 -10.72 -23.86 20.50
N LYS A 242 -11.64 -23.55 21.42
CA LYS A 242 -12.25 -22.23 21.63
C LYS A 242 -11.14 -21.20 21.85
N LEU A 243 -10.86 -20.43 20.81
CA LEU A 243 -10.06 -19.21 20.88
C LEU A 243 -11.00 -18.04 21.24
N ILE A 244 -10.60 -17.21 22.20
CA ILE A 244 -11.17 -15.86 22.36
C ILE A 244 -10.63 -15.06 21.16
N GLY A 245 -11.50 -14.87 20.17
CA GLY A 245 -11.11 -14.57 18.79
C GLY A 245 -10.64 -13.14 18.57
N PHE A 246 -9.33 -12.95 18.41
CA PHE A 246 -8.86 -12.06 17.35
C PHE A 246 -9.34 -12.70 16.04
N GLN A 247 -10.40 -12.13 15.45
CA GLN A 247 -10.82 -12.56 14.12
C GLN A 247 -9.61 -12.43 13.20
N ARG A 248 -9.22 -13.58 12.65
CA ARG A 248 -8.21 -13.71 11.62
C ARG A 248 -8.80 -13.03 10.38
N LEU A 249 -8.65 -11.72 10.27
CA LEU A 249 -8.84 -11.00 9.02
C LEU A 249 -7.75 -11.48 8.06
N LEU A 250 -8.01 -12.62 7.40
CA LEU A 250 -7.30 -13.00 6.20
C LEU A 250 -7.65 -11.95 5.16
N LEU A 251 -6.82 -10.91 5.09
CA LEU A 251 -6.86 -9.96 4.00
C LEU A 251 -6.32 -10.69 2.78
N ASP A 252 -7.23 -11.21 1.95
CA ASP A 252 -6.89 -11.65 0.61
C ASP A 252 -6.60 -10.40 -0.22
N ILE A 253 -5.32 -10.19 -0.47
CA ILE A 253 -4.84 -9.13 -1.34
C ILE A 253 -4.73 -9.73 -2.73
N ASN A 254 -5.56 -9.23 -3.66
CA ASN A 254 -5.44 -9.62 -5.05
C ASN A 254 -4.12 -9.10 -5.66
N ASN A 255 -3.78 -9.55 -6.86
CA ASN A 255 -2.53 -9.14 -7.54
C ASN A 255 -2.41 -7.62 -7.76
N ASN A 256 -3.52 -6.87 -7.64
CA ASN A 256 -3.61 -5.43 -7.83
C ASN A 256 -3.42 -4.63 -6.53
N GLY A 257 -3.32 -5.29 -5.37
CA GLY A 257 -3.20 -4.61 -4.08
C GLY A 257 -4.53 -4.08 -3.53
N ASP A 258 -5.66 -4.46 -4.11
CA ASP A 258 -6.98 -4.10 -3.60
C ASP A 258 -7.38 -5.06 -2.47
N PHE A 259 -8.00 -4.50 -1.43
CA PHE A 259 -8.55 -5.26 -0.31
C PHE A 259 -10.00 -5.65 -0.60
N THR A 260 -10.32 -6.93 -0.49
CA THR A 260 -11.71 -7.39 -0.33
C THR A 260 -11.87 -7.94 1.09
N VAL A 261 -12.73 -7.30 1.90
CA VAL A 261 -13.13 -7.84 3.19
C VAL A 261 -14.18 -8.92 2.93
N GLY A 262 -13.84 -10.19 3.17
CA GLY A 262 -14.81 -11.27 3.19
C GLY A 262 -15.76 -11.08 4.36
N ASN A 263 -17.01 -10.71 4.10
CA ASN A 263 -18.03 -10.57 5.12
C ASN A 263 -18.57 -11.96 5.50
N ASP A 264 -17.88 -12.67 6.40
CA ASP A 264 -18.51 -13.75 7.15
C ASP A 264 -19.36 -13.13 8.26
N THR A 265 -20.62 -12.82 7.93
CA THR A 265 -21.62 -12.38 8.92
C THR A 265 -22.00 -13.55 9.81
N THR A 266 -21.26 -13.75 10.90
CA THR A 266 -21.75 -14.47 12.08
C THR A 266 -22.08 -13.44 13.15
N THR A 267 -23.36 -13.33 13.48
CA THR A 267 -23.92 -12.46 14.51
C THR A 267 -23.31 -12.72 15.88
N LEU A 268 -22.70 -11.69 16.48
CA LEU A 268 -22.22 -11.70 17.88
C LEU A 268 -23.00 -10.64 18.70
N ASN A 269 -23.43 -11.06 19.88
CA ASN A 269 -24.10 -10.25 20.90
C ASN A 269 -23.21 -9.08 21.38
N PRO A 270 -23.81 -7.95 21.80
CA PRO A 270 -23.06 -6.80 22.28
C PRO A 270 -22.38 -7.08 23.63
N ALA A 271 -21.09 -6.72 23.72
CA ALA A 271 -20.32 -6.73 24.96
C ALA A 271 -20.67 -5.51 25.85
N PRO A 272 -20.53 -5.61 27.18
CA PRO A 272 -20.90 -4.56 28.11
C PRO A 272 -19.94 -3.37 28.09
N SER A 273 -20.49 -2.18 28.26
CA SER A 273 -19.80 -0.90 28.30
C SER A 273 -18.93 -0.75 29.55
N LEU A 274 -17.63 -0.58 29.34
CA LEU A 274 -16.67 -0.14 30.36
C LEU A 274 -16.49 1.37 30.24
N SER A 275 -16.86 2.10 31.29
CA SER A 275 -16.62 3.53 31.44
C SER A 275 -15.17 3.79 31.85
N LEU A 276 -14.47 4.65 31.09
CA LEU A 276 -13.16 5.19 31.44
C LEU A 276 -13.31 6.56 32.12
N PRO A 277 -12.47 6.89 33.13
CA PRO A 277 -12.50 8.18 33.79
C PRO A 277 -11.86 9.27 32.92
N SER A 278 -12.55 10.42 32.89
CA SER A 278 -12.12 11.66 32.24
C SER A 278 -11.13 12.40 33.14
N GLU A 279 -9.84 12.34 32.84
CA GLU A 279 -8.87 13.30 33.36
C GLU A 279 -8.47 14.30 32.27
N LYS A 280 -8.87 15.55 32.50
CA LYS A 280 -8.47 16.73 31.73
C LYS A 280 -7.12 17.19 32.27
N HIS A 281 -6.06 17.10 31.48
CA HIS A 281 -4.85 17.88 31.70
C HIS A 281 -4.66 18.89 30.57
N SER A 282 -4.87 20.15 30.95
CA SER A 282 -4.52 21.36 30.23
C SER A 282 -3.01 21.58 30.34
N PHE A 283 -2.31 21.69 29.20
CA PHE A 283 -0.97 22.25 29.17
C PHE A 283 -0.82 23.14 27.93
N ILE A 284 -1.07 24.44 28.13
CA ILE A 284 -0.59 25.52 27.29
C ILE A 284 0.24 26.42 28.21
N GLU A 285 1.54 26.52 27.99
CA GLU A 285 2.25 27.80 27.94
C GLU A 285 3.75 27.64 27.59
N LYS A 286 4.22 28.61 26.78
CA LYS A 286 5.56 29.20 26.73
C LYS A 286 6.76 28.35 26.33
N VAL A 287 7.19 28.51 25.07
CA VAL A 287 8.54 29.03 24.77
C VAL A 287 8.46 29.93 23.53
N SER A 288 8.47 31.24 23.76
CA SER A 288 8.83 32.26 22.77
C SER A 288 9.70 33.28 23.50
N SER A 289 10.76 33.73 22.83
CA SER A 289 11.78 34.72 23.20
C SER A 289 13.16 34.15 23.62
N MET A 290 14.20 34.85 23.15
CA MET A 290 15.66 34.58 23.19
C MET A 290 16.14 33.75 21.98
N VAL A 291 16.99 34.22 21.05
CA VAL A 291 18.03 35.26 21.06
C VAL A 291 18.23 35.86 19.66
N LEU A 292 18.39 37.19 19.63
CA LEU A 292 18.82 38.04 18.52
C LEU A 292 20.36 38.02 18.35
N ASN A 293 20.81 38.38 17.15
CA ASN A 293 22.14 38.90 16.78
C ASN A 293 23.23 37.90 16.39
N THR A 294 23.46 37.80 15.09
CA THR A 294 24.82 37.86 14.54
C THR A 294 24.81 38.71 13.26
N ASP A 295 25.25 39.95 13.42
CA ASP A 295 25.88 40.75 12.38
C ASP A 295 27.08 39.99 11.82
N ILE A 296 27.14 39.81 10.50
CA ILE A 296 28.38 39.50 9.79
C ILE A 296 28.45 40.46 8.60
N THR A 297 29.07 41.60 8.83
CA THR A 297 29.82 42.33 7.83
C THR A 297 31.12 41.59 7.58
N ASP A 298 31.42 41.19 6.34
CA ASP A 298 32.80 41.16 5.90
C ASP A 298 32.95 41.33 4.38
N ASP A 299 33.57 42.45 4.05
CA ASP A 299 34.07 42.87 2.74
C ASP A 299 35.23 41.98 2.29
N LYS A 300 35.15 41.42 1.07
CA LYS A 300 36.36 41.11 0.28
C LYS A 300 36.19 41.48 -1.20
N LYS A 301 36.59 42.72 -1.47
CA LYS A 301 37.38 43.20 -2.61
C LYS A 301 37.99 42.09 -3.48
N LEU A 302 37.56 42.01 -4.73
CA LEU A 302 38.27 41.35 -5.83
C LEU A 302 38.88 42.44 -6.72
N THR A 303 40.20 42.57 -6.67
CA THR A 303 40.98 43.39 -7.59
C THR A 303 41.28 42.60 -8.86
N ASN A 304 40.88 43.17 -9.99
CA ASN A 304 41.35 42.81 -11.33
C ASN A 304 42.87 42.97 -11.44
N HIS A 305 43.54 42.02 -12.09
CA HIS A 305 44.80 42.26 -12.77
C HIS A 305 44.67 41.82 -14.23
N ASN A 306 44.99 42.77 -15.11
CA ASN A 306 45.43 42.58 -16.49
C ASN A 306 46.70 41.72 -16.54
#